data_AF-A0A936DNB1-F1
#
_entry.id   AF-A0A936DNB1-F1
#
_cell.length_a   1.000
_cell.length_b   1.000
_cell.length_c   1.000
_cell.angle_alpha   90.00
_cell.angle_beta   90.00
_cell.angle_gamma   90.00
#
_symmetry.space_group_name_H-M   'P 1'
#
loop_
_entity.id
_entity.type
_entity.pdbx_description
1 polymer ?
#
loop_
_entity_poly.entity_id
_entity_poly.type
_entity_poly.pdbx_seq_one_letter_code
_entity_poly.pdbx_strand_id
1 'polypeptide(L)'
;MANEELHINPPDLDEWIQLSIAQHPLGQRRLYEHFFPYVKSICLRYTSRLEDCEEVMDDSFIKMFKNLDKYDFSRPFKFWLRTVVVNTAIDFTDNPL
;
A
#
# COMPACT_ATOMS: atom_id res chain seq x y z
N MET A 1 4.82 17.35 21.92
CA MET A 1 3.99 16.13 22.02
C MET A 1 3.64 15.68 20.62
N ALA A 2 4.49 14.88 19.97
CA ALA A 2 4.22 14.29 18.66
C ALA A 2 5.32 13.25 18.33
N ASN A 3 5.40 12.17 19.10
CA ASN A 3 6.33 11.06 18.81
C ASN A 3 5.81 9.73 19.38
N GLU A 4 4.50 9.46 19.25
CA GLU A 4 3.89 8.19 19.69
C GLU A 4 3.09 7.45 18.59
N GLU A 5 2.97 7.97 17.36
CA GLU A 5 2.24 7.29 16.27
C GLU A 5 3.12 6.42 15.34
N LEU A 6 4.37 6.18 15.73
CA LEU A 6 5.25 5.25 15.03
C LEU A 6 4.96 3.82 15.53
N HIS A 7 4.35 3.00 14.68
CA HIS A 7 4.01 1.57 14.90
C HIS A 7 2.75 1.27 15.70
N ILE A 8 1.58 1.45 15.07
CA ILE A 8 0.49 0.51 15.34
C ILE A 8 0.11 -0.12 14.01
N ASN A 9 0.81 -1.20 13.67
CA ASN A 9 0.23 -2.18 12.77
C ASN A 9 -1.05 -2.71 13.45
N PRO A 10 -2.14 -2.95 12.71
CA PRO A 10 -3.28 -3.64 13.29
C PRO A 10 -2.79 -4.97 13.89
N PRO A 11 -3.36 -5.43 15.02
CA PRO A 11 -2.89 -6.62 15.73
C PRO A 11 -2.85 -7.85 14.82
N ASP A 12 -3.74 -7.91 13.83
CA ASP A 12 -3.88 -9.01 12.89
C ASP A 12 -3.11 -8.79 11.56
N LEU A 13 -2.22 -7.79 11.48
CA LEU A 13 -1.54 -7.46 10.22
C LEU A 13 -0.79 -8.65 9.63
N ASP A 14 -0.03 -9.37 10.47
CA ASP A 14 0.76 -10.51 10.01
C ASP A 14 -0.15 -11.62 9.47
N GLU A 15 -1.31 -11.85 10.10
CA GLU A 15 -2.32 -12.78 9.59
C GLU A 15 -2.84 -12.34 8.23
N TRP A 16 -3.17 -11.05 8.06
CA TRP A 16 -3.67 -10.54 6.79
C TRP A 16 -2.63 -10.65 5.68
N ILE A 17 -1.35 -10.44 6.00
CA ILE A 17 -0.23 -10.63 5.07
C ILE A 17 -0.12 -12.11 4.67
N GLN A 18 -0.12 -13.03 5.63
CA GLN A 18 -0.04 -14.48 5.34
C GLN A 18 -1.22 -14.96 4.50
N LEU A 19 -2.45 -14.55 4.84
CA LEU A 19 -3.64 -14.83 4.05
C LEU A 19 -3.53 -14.27 2.63
N SER A 20 -3.00 -13.06 2.46
CA SER A 20 -2.84 -12.43 1.16
C SER A 20 -1.77 -13.11 0.30
N ILE A 21 -0.66 -13.55 0.90
CA ILE A 21 0.37 -14.37 0.23
C ILE A 21 -0.26 -15.68 -0.28
N ALA A 22 -1.14 -16.29 0.52
CA ALA A 22 -1.92 -17.47 0.13
C ALA A 22 -3.07 -17.18 -0.85
N GLN A 23 -3.15 -15.96 -1.42
CA GLN A 23 -4.22 -15.52 -2.33
C GLN A 23 -5.64 -15.62 -1.74
N HIS A 24 -5.76 -15.57 -0.42
CA HIS A 24 -7.05 -15.64 0.25
C HIS A 24 -7.78 -14.29 0.21
N PRO A 25 -9.03 -14.21 -0.29
CA PRO A 25 -9.74 -12.94 -0.48
C PRO A 25 -9.90 -12.11 0.80
N LEU A 26 -10.05 -12.77 1.96
CA LEU A 26 -10.16 -12.08 3.24
C LEU A 26 -8.90 -11.25 3.57
N GLY A 27 -7.71 -11.82 3.38
CA GLY A 27 -6.46 -11.11 3.66
C GLY A 27 -6.30 -9.89 2.76
N GLN A 28 -6.54 -10.08 1.46
CA GLN A 28 -6.45 -9.01 0.47
C GLN A 28 -7.42 -7.88 0.78
N ARG A 29 -8.67 -8.23 1.09
CA ARG A 29 -9.69 -7.27 1.49
C ARG A 29 -9.30 -6.49 2.74
N ARG A 30 -8.80 -7.16 3.79
CA ARG A 30 -8.39 -6.49 5.04
C ARG A 30 -7.23 -5.54 4.83
N LEU A 31 -6.20 -5.95 4.09
CA LEU A 31 -5.08 -5.07 3.73
C LEU A 31 -5.55 -3.86 2.92
N TYR A 32 -6.40 -4.10 1.91
CA TYR A 32 -6.94 -3.03 1.08
C TYR A 32 -7.74 -2.02 1.92
N GLU A 33 -8.77 -2.47 2.64
CA GLU A 33 -9.64 -1.60 3.44
C GLU A 33 -8.86 -0.80 4.49
N HIS A 34 -7.89 -1.43 5.16
CA HIS A 34 -7.10 -0.77 6.20
C HIS A 34 -6.14 0.28 5.63
N PHE A 35 -5.44 -0.04 4.54
CA PHE A 35 -4.43 0.86 3.98
C PHE A 35 -4.96 1.81 2.90
N PHE A 36 -6.20 1.65 2.44
CA PHE A 36 -6.81 2.52 1.43
C PHE A 36 -6.67 4.02 1.74
N PRO A 37 -7.03 4.53 2.93
CA PRO A 37 -6.88 5.96 3.23
C PRO A 37 -5.42 6.42 3.19
N TYR A 38 -4.50 5.56 3.64
CA TYR A 38 -3.08 5.85 3.64
C TYR A 38 -2.51 5.92 2.23
N VAL A 39 -2.80 4.92 1.39
CA VAL A 39 -2.36 4.88 -0.02
C VAL A 39 -2.93 6.07 -0.79
N LYS A 40 -4.25 6.32 -0.67
CA LYS A 40 -4.91 7.46 -1.31
C LYS A 40 -4.25 8.80 -0.95
N SER A 41 -3.89 8.99 0.33
CA SER A 41 -3.19 10.22 0.77
C SER A 41 -1.81 10.42 0.13
N ILE A 42 -1.15 9.33 -0.28
CA ILE A 42 0.11 9.39 -1.02
C ILE A 42 -0.17 9.72 -2.48
N CYS A 43 -1.08 9.00 -3.14
CA CYS A 43 -1.41 9.20 -4.55
C CYS A 43 -1.85 10.64 -4.84
N LEU A 44 -2.68 11.24 -3.98
CA LEU A 44 -3.12 12.63 -4.09
C LEU A 44 -1.99 13.67 -4.05
N ARG A 45 -0.77 13.31 -3.62
CA ARG A 45 0.40 14.20 -3.68
C ARG A 45 1.11 14.17 -5.03
N TYR A 46 0.86 13.15 -5.83
CA TYR A 46 1.51 12.93 -7.13
C TYR A 46 0.56 13.14 -8.31
N THR A 47 -0.75 13.16 -8.08
CA THR A 47 -1.74 13.32 -9.15
C THR A 47 -2.51 14.63 -9.04
N SER A 48 -2.92 15.17 -10.19
CA SER A 48 -3.72 16.41 -10.27
C SER A 48 -5.21 16.14 -10.45
N ARG A 49 -5.58 14.96 -10.95
CA ARG A 49 -6.96 14.53 -11.18
C ARG A 49 -7.31 13.35 -10.27
N LEU A 50 -8.61 13.21 -10.01
CA LEU A 50 -9.12 12.09 -9.22
C LEU A 50 -8.96 10.77 -9.97
N GLU A 51 -9.20 10.76 -11.28
CA GLU A 51 -9.06 9.55 -12.10
C GLU A 51 -7.63 8.99 -12.05
N ASP A 52 -6.63 9.86 -12.24
CA ASP A 52 -5.22 9.51 -12.10
C ASP A 52 -4.88 8.98 -10.69
N CYS A 53 -5.49 9.55 -9.64
CA CYS A 53 -5.31 9.08 -8.27
C CYS A 53 -5.82 7.65 -8.09
N GLU A 54 -6.96 7.34 -8.69
CA GLU A 54 -7.59 6.01 -8.64
C GLU A 54 -6.73 5.00 -9.38
N GLU A 55 -6.23 5.34 -10.57
CA GLU A 55 -5.34 4.50 -11.36
C GLU A 55 -4.03 4.16 -10.63
N VAL A 56 -3.32 5.19 -10.11
CA VAL A 56 -2.08 4.99 -9.35
C VAL A 56 -2.33 4.14 -8.09
N MET A 57 -3.47 4.34 -7.43
CA MET A 57 -3.84 3.58 -6.24
C MET A 57 -4.10 2.10 -6.56
N ASP A 58 -4.87 1.82 -7.60
CA ASP A 58 -5.18 0.45 -8.04
C ASP A 58 -3.91 -0.29 -8.45
N ASP A 59 -3.05 0.35 -9.26
CA ASP A 59 -1.76 -0.22 -9.65
C ASP A 59 -0.83 -0.46 -8.46
N SER A 60 -0.86 0.43 -7.46
CA SER A 60 -0.08 0.28 -6.25
C SER A 60 -0.53 -0.95 -5.45
N PHE A 61 -1.83 -1.18 -5.32
CA PHE A 61 -2.35 -2.37 -4.64
C PHE A 61 -2.05 -3.65 -5.43
N ILE A 62 -2.19 -3.64 -6.75
CA ILE A 62 -1.81 -4.77 -7.61
C ILE A 62 -0.31 -5.10 -7.43
N LYS A 63 0.58 -4.10 -7.51
CA LYS A 63 2.02 -4.28 -7.32
C LYS A 63 2.36 -4.74 -5.89
N MET A 64 1.68 -4.22 -4.88
CA MET A 64 1.81 -4.63 -3.49
C MET A 64 1.49 -6.12 -3.33
N PHE A 65 0.31 -6.58 -3.75
CA PHE A 65 -0.08 -7.98 -3.62
C PHE A 65 0.83 -8.92 -4.41
N LYS A 66 1.27 -8.52 -5.61
CA LYS A 66 2.21 -9.30 -6.45
C LYS A 66 3.61 -9.47 -5.86
N ASN A 67 4.01 -8.61 -4.92
CA ASN A 67 5.35 -8.64 -4.30
C ASN A 67 5.29 -8.85 -2.78
N LEU A 68 4.11 -9.17 -2.24
CA LEU A 68 3.89 -9.28 -0.81
C LEU A 68 4.68 -10.43 -0.18
N ASP A 69 4.95 -11.47 -0.95
CA ASP A 69 5.82 -12.60 -0.60
C ASP A 69 7.28 -12.19 -0.36
N LYS A 70 7.70 -11.04 -0.88
CA LYS A 70 9.06 -10.48 -0.72
C LYS A 70 9.16 -9.48 0.43
N TYR A 71 8.08 -9.24 1.16
CA TYR A 71 8.08 -8.34 2.31
C TYR A 71 8.92 -8.91 3.46
N ASP A 72 9.81 -8.07 4.00
CA ASP A 72 10.65 -8.37 5.17
C ASP A 72 9.92 -7.96 6.45
N PHE A 73 9.43 -8.95 7.21
CA PHE A 73 8.71 -8.74 8.48
C PHE A 73 9.53 -8.06 9.57
N SER A 74 10.86 -7.95 9.42
CA SER A 74 11.68 -7.16 10.35
C SER A 74 11.55 -5.65 10.14
N ARG A 75 10.95 -5.22 9.03
CA ARG A 75 10.69 -3.82 8.69
C ARG A 75 9.22 -3.48 8.91
N PRO A 76 8.86 -2.21 9.11
CA PRO A 76 7.46 -1.86 9.32
C PRO A 76 6.73 -1.81 7.97
N PHE A 77 5.62 -2.53 7.87
CA PHE A 77 4.86 -2.70 6.63
C PHE A 77 4.51 -1.39 5.94
N LYS A 78 4.11 -0.38 6.72
CA LYS A 78 3.75 0.95 6.20
C LYS A 78 4.89 1.62 5.41
N PHE A 79 6.16 1.42 5.80
CA PHE A 79 7.30 1.95 5.03
C PHE A 79 7.55 1.18 3.74
N TRP A 80 7.41 -0.14 3.79
CA TRP A 80 7.52 -0.97 2.59
C TRP A 80 6.41 -0.63 1.59
N LEU A 81 5.16 -0.56 2.06
CA LEU A 81 4.00 -0.14 1.26
C LEU A 81 4.20 1.24 0.66
N ARG A 82 4.69 2.22 1.45
CA ARG A 82 5.00 3.56 0.94
C ARG A 82 5.96 3.52 -0.24
N THR A 83 6.96 2.65 -0.19
CA THR A 83 7.94 2.50 -1.27
C THR A 83 7.27 2.01 -2.55
N VAL A 84 6.39 1.00 -2.44
CA VAL A 84 5.59 0.50 -3.59
C VAL A 84 4.74 1.62 -4.19
N VAL A 85 4.02 2.37 -3.36
CA VAL A 85 3.10 3.43 -3.81
C VAL A 85 3.86 4.59 -4.44
N VAL A 86 4.93 5.07 -3.81
CA VAL A 86 5.72 6.20 -4.34
C VAL A 86 6.38 5.85 -5.66
N ASN A 87 6.98 4.66 -5.78
CA ASN A 87 7.57 4.22 -7.04
C ASN A 87 6.50 4.12 -8.13
N THR A 88 5.32 3.60 -7.81
CA THR A 88 4.21 3.50 -8.76
C THR A 88 3.71 4.88 -9.20
N ALA A 89 3.62 5.84 -8.30
CA ALA A 89 3.20 7.20 -8.61
C ALA A 89 4.23 7.97 -9.46
N ILE A 90 5.52 7.73 -9.22
CA ILE A 90 6.62 8.27 -10.04
C ILE A 90 6.56 7.66 -11.44
N ASP A 91 6.44 6.33 -11.55
CA ASP A 91 6.31 5.64 -12.85
C ASP A 91 5.17 6.23 -13.69
N PHE A 92 4.02 6.50 -13.07
CA PHE A 92 2.86 7.12 -13.72
C PHE A 92 3.11 8.56 -14.15
N THR A 93 3.83 9.35 -13.35
CA THR A 93 4.13 10.76 -13.63
C THR A 93 5.18 10.91 -14.73
N ASP A 94 6.20 10.04 -14.73
CA ASP A 94 7.30 10.06 -15.71
C ASP A 94 6.87 9.48 -17.07
N ASN A 95 5.82 8.66 -17.11
CA ASN A 95 5.27 8.10 -18.33
C ASN A 95 3.73 7.92 -18.23
N PRO A 96 2.96 9.03 -18.31
CA PRO A 96 1.50 8.94 -18.32
C PRO A 96 1.06 8.27 -19.63
N LEU A 97 0.14 7.30 -19.51
CA LEU A 97 -0.41 6.55 -20.66
C LEU A 97 -1.08 7.47 -21.69
#